data_AF-A0A820MIR4-F1
#
_entry.id   AF-A0A820MIR4-F1
#
_cell.length_a   1.000
_cell.length_b   1.000
_cell.length_c   1.000
_cell.angle_alpha   90.00
_cell.angle_beta   90.00
_cell.angle_gamma   90.00
#
_symmetry.space_group_name_H-M   'P 1'
#
loop_
_entity.id
_entity.type
_entity.pdbx_description
1 polymer ?
#
loop_
_entity_poly.entity_id
_entity_poly.type
_entity_poly.pdbx_seq_one_letter_code
_entity_poly.pdbx_strand_id
1 'polypeptide(L)' 'KIIAAHAQSRNITPEDAKIKFLKIIYQWSTFGSAFFEVKQTSDPTFPEQLLIAINKHGVNLIHPKSKDLLITYSFT' A
#
# COMPACT_ATOMS: atom_id res chain seq x y z
N LYS A 1 3.41 -16.46 16.33
CA LYS A 1 4.22 -15.66 15.39
C LYS A 1 4.39 -14.20 15.86
N ILE A 2 3.31 -13.46 16.13
CA ILE A 2 3.40 -12.06 16.61
C ILE A 2 4.09 -11.94 17.99
N ILE A 3 3.76 -12.79 18.96
CA ILE A 3 4.38 -12.79 20.30
C ILE A 3 5.91 -12.95 20.22
N ALA A 4 6.40 -13.78 19.30
CA ALA A 4 7.84 -13.97 19.08
C ALA A 4 8.51 -12.71 18.50
N ALA A 5 7.89 -12.05 17.53
CA ALA A 5 8.39 -10.78 16.98
C ALA A 5 8.36 -9.64 18.01
N HIS A 6 7.32 -9.59 18.85
CA HIS A 6 7.24 -8.64 19.97
C HIS A 6 8.36 -8.89 20.99
N ALA A 7 8.62 -10.16 21.32
CA ALA A 7 9.71 -10.53 22.23
C ALA A 7 11.10 -10.09 21.72
N GLN A 8 11.31 -10.05 20.40
CA GLN A 8 12.54 -9.53 19.77
C GLN A 8 12.65 -8.00 19.82
N SER A 9 11.56 -7.31 20.13
CA SER A 9 11.47 -5.84 20.17
C SER A 9 11.45 -5.28 21.61
N ARG A 10 11.74 -6.11 22.63
CA ARG A 10 11.62 -5.76 24.06
C ARG A 10 12.40 -4.51 24.50
N ASN A 11 13.50 -4.18 23.81
CA ASN A 11 14.36 -3.06 24.15
C ASN A 11 14.15 -1.85 23.23
N ILE A 12 13.08 -1.84 22.42
CA ILE A 12 12.77 -0.75 21.50
C ILE A 12 11.73 0.15 22.17
N THR A 13 11.96 1.46 22.20
CA THR A 13 10.96 2.41 22.70
C THR A 13 9.74 2.46 21.77
N PRO A 14 8.56 2.88 22.24
CA PRO A 14 7.41 3.04 21.36
C PRO A 14 7.67 3.97 20.16
N GLU A 15 8.48 5.01 20.35
CA GLU A 15 8.81 5.96 19.28
C GLU A 15 9.75 5.34 18.25
N ASP A 16 10.80 4.65 18.70
CA ASP A 16 11.71 3.93 17.81
C ASP A 16 10.98 2.82 17.04
N ALA A 17 9.99 2.17 17.66
CA ALA A 17 9.16 1.17 17.01
C ALA A 17 8.32 1.78 15.88
N LYS A 18 7.71 2.94 16.08
CA LYS A 18 6.98 3.68 15.03
C LYS A 18 7.91 4.08 13.89
N ILE A 19 9.06 4.67 14.20
CA ILE A 19 10.05 5.09 13.19
C ILE A 19 10.54 3.88 12.40
N LYS A 20 10.86 2.77 13.08
CA LYS A 20 11.32 1.53 12.43
C LYS A 20 10.24 0.95 11.51
N PHE A 21 8.98 0.96 11.96
CA PHE A 21 7.85 0.54 11.12
C PHE A 21 7.75 1.41 9.85
N LEU A 22 7.78 2.74 10.01
CA LEU A 22 7.72 3.67 8.88
C LEU A 22 8.89 3.46 7.90
N LYS A 23 10.12 3.25 8.40
CA LYS A 23 11.31 2.97 7.57
C LYS A 23 11.16 1.71 6.70
N ILE A 24 10.44 0.70 7.17
CA ILE A 24 10.16 -0.52 6.42
C ILE A 24 9.17 -0.22 5.29
N ILE A 25 8.03 0.39 5.61
CA ILE A 25 6.93 0.56 4.64
C ILE A 25 7.15 1.72 3.67
N TYR A 26 8.04 2.68 3.99
CA TYR A 26 8.37 3.82 3.12
C TYR A 26 8.86 3.40 1.72
N GLN A 27 9.47 2.21 1.61
CA GLN A 27 10.00 1.68 0.36
C GLN A 27 8.90 1.18 -0.59
N TRP A 28 7.67 1.00 -0.09
CA TRP A 28 6.57 0.47 -0.88
C TRP A 28 6.02 1.54 -1.83
N SER A 29 5.67 1.15 -3.05
CA SER A 29 5.07 2.04 -4.06
C SER A 29 3.72 2.64 -3.62
N THR A 30 3.10 2.05 -2.61
CA THR A 30 1.82 2.47 -2.02
C THR A 30 1.98 3.29 -0.74
N PHE A 31 3.21 3.59 -0.31
CA PHE A 31 3.43 4.44 0.86
C PHE A 31 2.85 5.84 0.67
N GLY A 32 2.15 6.34 1.69
CA GLY A 32 1.55 7.67 1.67
C GLY A 32 0.42 7.82 0.65
N SER A 33 -0.32 6.73 0.35
CA SER A 33 -1.46 6.78 -0.57
C SER A 33 -2.79 7.02 0.15
N ALA A 34 -3.68 7.74 -0.52
CA ALA A 34 -5.11 7.62 -0.28
C ALA A 34 -5.68 6.46 -1.11
N PHE A 35 -6.54 5.63 -0.52
CA PHE A 35 -7.09 4.43 -1.15
C PHE A 35 -8.59 4.54 -1.37
N PHE A 36 -9.05 4.06 -2.52
CA PHE A 36 -10.46 4.06 -2.91
C PHE A 36 -10.83 2.71 -3.52
N GLU A 37 -11.82 2.03 -2.95
CA GLU A 37 -12.43 0.88 -3.60
C GLU A 37 -13.48 1.36 -4.59
N VAL A 38 -13.34 0.95 -5.84
CA VAL A 38 -14.20 1.41 -6.93
C VAL A 38 -14.71 0.25 -7.77
N LYS A 39 -15.86 0.50 -8.40
CA LYS A 39 -16.39 -0.34 -9.47
C LYS A 39 -16.19 0.40 -10.79
N GLN A 40 -15.30 -0.09 -11.65
CA GLN A 40 -15.00 0.52 -12.94
C GLN A 40 -15.84 -0.13 -14.05
N THR A 41 -16.18 0.66 -15.07
CA THR A 41 -16.99 0.20 -16.23
C THR A 41 -16.37 0.62 -17.56
N SER A 42 -15.12 1.06 -17.54
CA SER A 42 -14.48 1.76 -18.66
C SER A 42 -13.63 0.82 -19.52
N ASP A 43 -12.91 -0.11 -18.89
CA ASP A 43 -11.97 -0.99 -19.58
C ASP A 43 -12.23 -2.47 -19.19
N PRO A 44 -12.67 -3.31 -20.14
CA PRO A 44 -13.00 -4.71 -19.87
C PRO A 44 -11.77 -5.59 -19.61
N THR A 45 -10.55 -5.11 -19.85
CA THR A 45 -9.32 -5.86 -19.55
C THR A 45 -8.98 -5.87 -18.06
N PHE A 46 -9.50 -4.90 -17.30
CA PHE A 46 -9.36 -4.84 -15.86
C PHE A 46 -10.54 -5.50 -15.14
N PRO A 47 -10.34 -6.03 -13.92
CA PRO A 47 -11.43 -6.44 -13.07
C PRO A 47 -12.45 -5.31 -12.85
N GLU A 48 -13.71 -5.69 -12.66
CA GLU A 48 -14.79 -4.71 -12.40
C GLU A 48 -14.57 -3.98 -11.07
N GLN A 49 -13.99 -4.66 -10.07
CA GLN A 49 -13.61 -4.07 -8.79
C GLN A 49 -12.11 -3.77 -8.78
N LEU A 50 -11.76 -2.52 -8.45
CA LEU A 50 -10.37 -2.08 -8.33
C LEU A 50 -10.13 -1.37 -7.00
N LEU A 51 -8.90 -1.46 -6.52
CA LEU A 51 -8.39 -0.58 -5.48
C LEU A 51 -7.53 0.50 -6.15
N ILE A 52 -7.97 1.75 -6.08
CA ILE A 52 -7.21 2.90 -6.56
C ILE A 52 -6.36 3.45 -5.42
N ALA A 53 -5.07 3.67 -5.67
CA ALA A 53 -4.16 4.34 -4.74
C ALA A 53 -3.60 5.62 -5.36
N ILE A 54 -3.89 6.77 -4.76
CA ILE A 54 -3.39 8.08 -5.20
C ILE A 54 -2.25 8.52 -4.28
N ASN A 55 -1.07 8.77 -4.83
CA ASN A 55 0.11 9.19 -4.08
C ASN A 55 1.06 10.04 -4.94
N LYS A 56 2.27 10.30 -4.44
CA LYS A 56 3.29 11.12 -5.12
C LYS A 56 3.68 10.62 -6.53
N HIS A 57 3.41 9.35 -6.85
CA HIS A 57 3.70 8.74 -8.15
C HIS A 57 2.56 8.88 -9.16
N GLY A 58 1.37 9.33 -8.74
CA GLY A 58 0.19 9.41 -9.60
C GLY A 58 -0.99 8.58 -9.09
N VAL A 59 -1.77 8.06 -10.03
CA VAL A 59 -2.94 7.22 -9.78
C VAL A 59 -2.61 5.77 -10.12
N ASN A 60 -2.62 4.90 -9.11
CA ASN A 60 -2.31 3.47 -9.25
C ASN A 60 -3.61 2.66 -9.25
N LEU A 61 -3.74 1.72 -10.19
CA LEU A 61 -4.80 0.72 -10.21
C LEU A 61 -4.24 -0.59 -9.67
N ILE A 62 -4.87 -1.13 -8.63
CA ILE A 62 -4.39 -2.30 -7.89
C ILE A 62 -5.49 -3.36 -7.88
N HIS A 63 -5.12 -4.61 -8.14
CA HIS A 63 -6.04 -5.72 -8.05
C HIS A 63 -6.45 -5.96 -6.58
N PRO A 64 -7.76 -5.99 -6.24
CA PRO A 64 -8.21 -5.97 -4.84
C PRO A 64 -7.86 -7.23 -4.06
N LYS A 65 -7.76 -8.40 -4.71
CA LYS A 65 -7.37 -9.66 -4.05
C LYS A 65 -5.85 -9.90 -4.00
N SER A 66 -5.18 -10.00 -5.15
CA SER A 66 -3.73 -10.28 -5.20
C SER A 66 -2.85 -9.12 -4.73
N LYS A 67 -3.38 -7.88 -4.72
CA LYS A 67 -2.64 -6.64 -4.45
C LYS A 67 -1.57 -6.31 -5.49
N ASP A 68 -1.65 -6.92 -6.67
CA ASP A 68 -0.77 -6.59 -7.79
C ASP A 68 -1.07 -5.20 -8.33
N LEU A 69 0.00 -4.45 -8.61
CA LEU A 69 -0.08 -3.18 -9.32
C LEU A 69 -0.35 -3.46 -10.80
N LEU A 70 -1.51 -3.05 -11.29
CA LEU A 70 -1.93 -3.26 -12.68
C LEU A 70 -1.36 -2.18 -13.60
N ILE A 71 -1.47 -0.91 -13.19
CA ILE A 71 -0.95 0.24 -13.93
C ILE A 71 -0.81 1.46 -13.03
N THR A 72 0.10 2.37 -13.40
CA THR A 72 0.26 3.69 -12.79
C THR A 72 0.09 4.76 -13.87
N TYR A 73 -0.84 5.69 -13.64
CA TYR A 73 -0.99 6.91 -14.45
C TYR A 73 -0.25 8.04 -13.74
N SER A 74 0.86 8.51 -14.34
CA SER A 74 1.61 9.66 -13.85
C SER A 74 0.78 10.94 -13.92
N PHE A 75 1.09 11.92 -13.05
CA PHE A 75 0.51 13.26 -13.13
C PHE A 75 1.15 14.15 -14.22
N THR A 76 2.21 13.67 -14.87
CA THR A 76 2.98 14.38 -15.90
C THR A 76 2.63 13.93 -17.30
#